data_AF-A0A496B6N2-F1
#
_entry.id   AF-A0A496B6N2-F1
#
_cell.length_a   1.000
_cell.length_b   1.000
_cell.length_c   1.000
_cell.angle_alpha   90.00
_cell.angle_beta   90.00
_cell.angle_gamma   90.00
#
_symmetry.space_group_name_H-M   'P 1'
#
loop_
_entity.id
_entity.type
_entity.pdbx_description
1 polymer ?
#
loop_
_entity_poly.entity_id
_entity_poly.type
_entity_poly.pdbx_seq_one_letter_code
_entity_poly.pdbx_strand_id
1 'polypeptide(L)' 'ARRMPHYYRLHGPFFFVEYDNTQNNANHIHSVWRHIADDFGVDLLRLHYHKAAHHTH' A
#
# COMPACT_ATOMS: atom_id res chain seq x y z
N ALA A 1 14.32 -11.86 22.02
CA ALA A 1 13.59 -11.11 23.07
C ALA A 1 12.37 -10.45 22.44
N ARG A 2 11.17 -10.57 23.03
CA ARG A 2 9.87 -10.13 22.46
C ARG A 2 9.69 -8.59 22.31
N ARG A 3 10.77 -7.79 22.32
CA ARG A 3 10.75 -6.30 22.36
C ARG A 3 11.95 -5.61 21.68
N MET A 4 12.71 -6.28 20.82
CA MET A 4 13.77 -5.57 20.10
C MET A 4 13.17 -4.83 18.90
N PRO A 5 13.64 -3.61 18.58
CA PRO A 5 13.34 -2.95 17.32
C PRO A 5 13.56 -3.89 16.13
N HIS A 6 12.58 -3.97 15.24
CA HIS A 6 12.69 -4.78 14.03
C HIS A 6 11.94 -4.14 12.88
N TYR A 7 12.50 -4.31 11.69
CA TYR A 7 11.99 -3.81 10.44
C TYR A 7 12.07 -4.91 9.40
N TYR A 8 11.00 -5.07 8.63
CA TYR A 8 10.94 -6.01 7.53
C TYR A 8 10.31 -5.35 6.31
N ARG A 9 10.89 -5.61 5.15
CA ARG A 9 10.35 -5.22 3.86
C ARG A 9 10.39 -6.38 2.89
N LEU A 10 9.25 -6.65 2.28
CA LEU A 10 9.13 -7.59 1.18
C LEU A 10 8.73 -6.79 -0.04
N HIS A 11 9.57 -6.80 -1.07
CA HIS A 11 9.34 -6.07 -2.30
C HIS A 11 9.31 -7.06 -3.46
N GLY A 12 8.13 -7.23 -4.03
CA GLY A 12 7.91 -7.97 -5.26
C GLY A 12 7.61 -7.03 -6.43
N PRO A 13 7.58 -7.54 -7.66
CA PRO A 13 7.35 -6.72 -8.86
C PRO A 13 5.97 -6.04 -8.91
N PHE A 14 4.97 -6.54 -8.16
CA PHE A 14 3.59 -6.04 -8.19
C PHE A 14 3.10 -5.48 -6.87
N PHE A 15 3.79 -5.77 -5.77
CA PHE A 15 3.38 -5.32 -4.45
C PHE A 15 4.60 -5.14 -3.56
N PHE A 16 4.45 -4.28 -2.55
CA PHE A 16 5.37 -4.28 -1.44
C PHE A 16 4.61 -4.26 -0.11
N VAL A 17 5.23 -4.89 0.88
CA VAL A 17 4.78 -4.92 2.27
C VAL A 17 5.91 -4.40 3.12
N GLU A 18 5.55 -3.52 4.05
CA GLU A 18 6.45 -2.94 5.02
C GLU A 18 5.88 -3.11 6.42
N TYR A 19 6.75 -3.53 7.33
CA TYR A 19 6.48 -3.66 8.75
C TYR A 19 7.58 -2.94 9.51
N ASP A 20 7.20 -1.97 10.32
CA ASP A 20 8.09 -1.19 11.17
C ASP A 20 7.61 -1.29 12.61
N ASN A 21 8.46 -1.81 13.48
CA ASN A 21 8.30 -1.75 14.92
C ASN A 21 9.61 -1.30 15.58
N THR A 22 10.19 -0.23 15.05
CA THR A 22 11.46 0.32 15.56
C THR A 22 11.26 1.45 16.56
N GLN A 23 10.08 2.06 16.57
CA GLN A 23 9.73 3.20 17.41
C GLN A 23 9.17 2.78 18.77
N ASN A 24 9.06 3.73 19.71
CA ASN A 24 8.44 3.55 21.03
C ASN A 24 8.88 2.27 21.76
N ASN A 25 10.17 1.93 21.71
CA ASN A 25 10.71 0.72 22.33
C ASN A 25 10.05 -0.58 21.80
N ALA A 26 9.81 -0.62 20.49
CA ALA A 26 9.18 -1.71 19.76
C ALA A 26 7.79 -2.11 20.32
N ASN A 27 7.02 -1.11 20.76
CA ASN A 27 5.70 -1.30 21.35
C ASN A 27 4.53 -0.83 20.46
N HIS A 28 4.82 -0.17 19.34
CA HIS A 28 3.84 0.39 18.43
C HIS A 28 4.25 0.08 17.00
N ILE A 29 3.44 -0.71 16.32
CA ILE A 29 3.74 -1.15 14.97
C ILE A 29 3.11 -0.21 13.95
N HIS A 30 3.84 0.08 12.88
CA HIS A 30 3.32 0.63 11.64
C HIS A 30 3.45 -0.43 10.55
N SER A 31 2.45 -0.57 9.71
CA SER A 31 2.51 -1.51 8.59
C SER A 31 1.79 -0.93 7.39
N VAL A 32 2.37 -1.18 6.22
CA VAL A 32 1.86 -0.72 4.93
C VAL A 32 1.88 -1.89 3.97
N TRP A 33 0.80 -2.06 3.21
CA TRP A 33 0.74 -2.98 2.09
C TRP A 33 0.19 -2.21 0.89
N ARG A 34 0.95 -2.22 -0.21
CA ARG A 34 0.62 -1.51 -1.44
C ARG A 34 0.74 -2.44 -2.64
N HIS A 35 -0.24 -2.37 -3.54
CA HIS A 35 -0.12 -2.91 -4.90
C HIS A 35 0.54 -1.84 -5.74
N ILE A 36 1.74 -2.09 -6.27
CA ILE A 36 2.57 -1.09 -6.95
C ILE A 36 1.88 -0.56 -8.20
N ALA A 37 1.12 -1.40 -8.90
CA ALA A 37 0.44 -1.00 -10.13
C ALA A 37 -0.91 -0.29 -9.91
N ASP A 38 -1.50 -0.38 -8.71
CA ASP A 38 -2.81 0.23 -8.38
C ASP A 38 -2.73 0.99 -7.04
N ASP A 39 -1.62 1.72 -6.90
CA ASP A 39 -1.24 2.35 -5.65
C ASP A 39 -1.95 3.70 -5.45
N PHE A 40 -2.51 3.95 -4.26
CA PHE A 40 -3.40 5.08 -3.97
C PHE A 40 -4.66 5.17 -4.84
N GLY A 41 -5.24 4.01 -5.12
CA GLY A 41 -6.56 3.89 -5.68
C GLY A 41 -6.52 2.96 -6.86
N VAL A 42 -7.50 2.07 -6.91
CA VAL A 42 -8.13 1.69 -8.18
C VAL A 42 -8.07 2.92 -9.09
N ASP A 43 -7.68 2.77 -10.34
CA ASP A 43 -7.67 3.88 -11.30
C ASP A 43 -9.11 4.38 -11.48
N LEU A 44 -9.58 5.18 -10.51
CA LEU A 44 -10.95 5.65 -10.36
C LEU A 44 -11.27 6.56 -11.54
N LEU A 45 -10.25 7.18 -12.13
CA LEU A 45 -10.30 7.91 -13.38
C LEU A 45 -10.57 6.98 -14.56
N ARG A 46 -9.82 5.88 -14.74
CA ARG A 46 -10.10 4.86 -15.75
C ARG A 46 -11.45 4.20 -15.54
N LEU A 47 -11.84 3.96 -14.29
CA LEU A 47 -13.17 3.47 -13.95
C LEU A 47 -14.26 4.49 -14.30
N HIS A 48 -14.00 5.78 -14.11
CA HIS A 48 -14.89 6.87 -14.52
C HIS A 48 -15.05 6.90 -16.05
N TYR A 49 -13.97 6.81 -16.83
CA TYR A 49 -14.03 6.70 -18.29
C TYR A 49 -14.74 5.42 -18.77
N HIS A 50 -14.53 4.28 -18.11
CA HIS A 50 -15.19 3.02 -18.49
C HIS A 50 -16.67 2.97 -18.10
N LYS A 51 -17.07 3.65 -17.01
CA LYS A 51 -18.46 3.71 -16.55
C LYS A 51 -19.26 4.87 -17.18
N ALA A 52 -18.58 5.91 -17.65
CA ALA A 52 -19.19 7.00 -18.39
C ALA A 52 -19.51 6.52 -19.82
N ALA A 53 -20.62 5.82 -19.98
CA ALA A 53 -21.17 5.51 -21.30
C ALA A 53 -21.91 6.72 -21.90
N HIS A 54 -21.34 7.94 -21.98
CA HIS A 54 -22.11 9.12 -22.42
C HIS A 54 -21.35 10.16 -23.26
N HIS A 55 -21.56 10.02 -24.58
CA HIS A 55 -21.87 11.04 -25.59
C HIS A 55 -20.87 12.17 -25.90
N THR A 56 -20.17 11.96 -27.03
CA THR A 56 -20.21 12.88 -28.18
C THR A 56 -21.00 14.17 -27.93
N HIS A 57 -20.27 15.27 -27.77
CA HIS A 57 -20.72 16.55 -28.30
C HIS A 57 -20.25 16.67 -29.75
#